data_AF-A0A2M7XWT8-F1
#
_entry.id   AF-A0A2M7XWT8-F1
#
_cell.length_a   1.000
_cell.length_b   1.000
_cell.length_c   1.000
_cell.angle_alpha   90.00
_cell.angle_beta   90.00
_cell.angle_gamma   90.00
#
_symmetry.space_group_name_H-M   'P 1'
#
loop_
_entity.id
_entity.type
_entity.pdbx_description
1 polymer ?
#
loop_
_entity_poly.entity_id
_entity_poly.type
_entity_poly.pdbx_seq_one_letter_code
_entity_poly.pdbx_strand_id
1 'polypeptide(L)'
;TNKTMRNIIGQSDSAFDFRKVMDEGKILLINLSKGKLGEENSSFLGLVLIPKILIAAMSRQEIPEDKRRDFFLYVDEFQNFATPDFATILSEARKYHLNLTVANQFIGQMDDEVKNAIFGNVGTLISFRVGVTDASYMQREYQPVFGETDLINIERFHAYMKTIVDNEPVPPFSVDMTKDIKIFKAGANEKIAQAIIQLSRLKYGRPRELVEAEINQRARL
;
A
#
# COMPACT_ATOMS: atom_id res chain seq x y z
N THR A 1 -28.39 -0.42 -4.34
CA THR A 1 -27.14 0.25 -3.96
C THR A 1 -26.53 -0.44 -2.75
N ASN A 2 -25.24 -0.78 -2.79
CA ASN A 2 -24.54 -1.38 -1.64
C ASN A 2 -24.60 -0.41 -0.43
N LYS A 3 -25.28 -0.83 0.65
CA LYS A 3 -25.50 0.01 1.85
C LYS A 3 -24.18 0.44 2.49
N THR A 4 -23.17 -0.43 2.51
CA THR A 4 -21.85 -0.14 3.06
C THR A 4 -21.17 0.98 2.28
N MET A 5 -21.17 0.91 0.95
CA MET A 5 -20.58 1.94 0.11
C MET A 5 -21.28 3.29 0.24
N ARG A 6 -22.62 3.28 0.28
CA ARG A 6 -23.41 4.49 0.52
C ARG A 6 -23.04 5.12 1.87
N ASN A 7 -22.82 4.33 2.91
CA ASN A 7 -22.46 4.83 4.23
C ASN A 7 -21.01 5.32 4.32
N ILE A 8 -20.09 4.78 3.52
CA ILE A 8 -18.70 5.26 3.49
C ILE A 8 -18.61 6.59 2.73
N ILE A 9 -19.17 6.65 1.52
CA ILE A 9 -18.97 7.77 0.58
C ILE A 9 -20.03 8.85 0.73
N GLY A 10 -21.24 8.48 1.15
CA GLY A 10 -22.35 9.41 1.29
C GLY A 10 -22.22 10.36 2.47
N GLN A 11 -21.22 10.24 3.34
CA GLN A 11 -21.04 11.17 4.46
C GLN A 11 -20.64 12.57 3.96
N SER A 12 -21.21 13.62 4.56
CA SER A 12 -20.90 15.01 4.19
C SER A 12 -19.44 15.36 4.45
N ASP A 13 -18.92 14.88 5.58
CA ASP A 13 -17.59 15.16 6.06
C ASP A 13 -16.77 13.88 6.18
N SER A 14 -15.49 13.96 5.84
CA SER A 14 -14.56 12.86 6.05
C SER A 14 -14.21 12.73 7.54
N ALA A 15 -14.22 11.50 8.04
CA ALA A 15 -13.90 11.19 9.44
C ALA A 15 -12.45 11.51 9.85
N PHE A 16 -11.56 11.60 8.86
CA PHE A 16 -10.15 11.90 9.06
C PHE A 16 -9.59 12.64 7.85
N ASP A 17 -8.40 13.22 8.04
CA ASP A 17 -7.67 13.97 7.03
C ASP A 17 -6.34 13.24 6.75
N PHE A 18 -6.12 12.87 5.48
CA PHE A 18 -4.90 12.19 5.04
C PHE A 18 -3.65 13.03 5.28
N ARG A 19 -3.73 14.35 5.08
CA ARG A 19 -2.61 15.25 5.30
C ARG A 19 -2.22 15.27 6.77
N LYS A 20 -3.21 15.40 7.65
CA LYS A 20 -3.00 15.32 9.10
C LYS A 20 -2.42 13.98 9.54
N VAL A 21 -2.87 12.87 8.93
CA VAL A 21 -2.33 11.53 9.18
C VAL A 21 -0.84 11.46 8.86
N MET A 22 -0.42 12.02 7.71
CA MET A 22 0.98 12.04 7.30
C MET A 22 1.84 12.92 8.21
N ASP A 23 1.42 14.16 8.44
CA ASP A 23 2.20 15.16 9.18
C ASP A 23 2.37 14.78 10.66
N GLU A 24 1.32 14.23 11.28
CA GLU A 24 1.36 13.77 12.68
C GLU A 24 2.00 12.37 12.83
N GLY A 25 2.34 11.70 11.71
CA GLY A 25 2.95 10.36 11.71
C GLY A 25 2.05 9.27 12.28
N LYS A 26 0.76 9.32 11.95
CA LYS A 26 -0.23 8.32 12.38
C LYS A 26 -0.10 7.04 11.56
N ILE A 27 -0.62 5.95 12.14
CA ILE A 27 -0.84 4.69 11.41
C ILE A 27 -2.27 4.69 10.90
N LEU A 28 -2.43 4.62 9.57
CA LEU A 28 -3.72 4.47 8.91
C LEU A 28 -3.83 3.05 8.34
N LEU A 29 -4.83 2.30 8.80
CA LEU A 29 -5.13 0.97 8.31
C LEU A 29 -6.40 1.02 7.46
N ILE A 30 -6.26 0.69 6.19
CA ILE A 30 -7.38 0.64 5.23
C ILE A 30 -7.63 -0.82 4.89
N ASN A 31 -8.78 -1.34 5.33
CA ASN A 31 -9.16 -2.72 5.04
C ASN A 31 -10.04 -2.78 3.78
N LEU A 32 -9.43 -3.17 2.66
CA LEU A 32 -10.11 -3.39 1.38
C LEU A 32 -10.38 -4.87 1.09
N SER A 33 -10.61 -5.69 2.13
CA SER A 33 -10.83 -7.12 1.93
C SER A 33 -12.04 -7.41 1.02
N LYS A 34 -11.77 -8.01 -0.15
CA LYS A 34 -12.79 -8.42 -1.13
C LYS A 34 -13.88 -9.31 -0.51
N GLY A 35 -13.54 -10.18 0.44
CA GLY A 35 -14.51 -11.04 1.12
C GLY A 35 -15.56 -10.27 1.95
N LYS A 36 -15.24 -9.07 2.43
CA LYS A 36 -16.17 -8.23 3.20
C LYS A 36 -16.87 -7.17 2.36
N LEU A 37 -16.16 -6.56 1.42
CA LEU A 37 -16.67 -5.43 0.62
C LEU A 37 -17.24 -5.86 -0.72
N GLY A 38 -16.84 -7.02 -1.25
CA GLY A 38 -16.98 -7.37 -2.65
C GLY A 38 -15.86 -6.74 -3.49
N GLU A 39 -15.58 -7.37 -4.63
CA GLU A 39 -14.50 -6.97 -5.53
C GLU A 39 -14.69 -5.56 -6.08
N GLU A 40 -15.83 -5.27 -6.69
CA GLU A 40 -16.12 -3.96 -7.30
C GLU A 40 -15.98 -2.80 -6.29
N ASN A 41 -16.50 -3.01 -5.07
CA ASN A 41 -16.47 -1.98 -4.02
C ASN A 41 -15.06 -1.78 -3.47
N SER A 42 -14.29 -2.86 -3.35
CA SER A 42 -12.87 -2.79 -2.96
C SER A 42 -12.07 -1.99 -3.98
N SER A 43 -12.18 -2.34 -5.27
CA SER A 43 -11.48 -1.65 -6.34
C SER A 43 -11.89 -0.19 -6.40
N PHE A 44 -13.19 0.12 -6.34
CA PHE A 44 -13.66 1.49 -6.35
C PHE A 44 -13.16 2.32 -5.17
N LEU A 45 -13.14 1.78 -3.94
CA LEU A 45 -12.54 2.47 -2.81
C LEU A 45 -11.05 2.71 -3.03
N GLY A 46 -10.31 1.75 -3.58
CA GLY A 46 -8.91 1.94 -3.95
C GLY A 46 -8.72 3.09 -4.93
N LEU A 47 -9.53 3.13 -6.00
CA LEU A 47 -9.53 4.22 -7.01
C LEU A 47 -9.80 5.60 -6.41
N VAL A 48 -10.52 5.70 -5.30
CA VAL A 48 -10.79 6.98 -4.61
C VAL A 48 -9.70 7.32 -3.60
N LEU A 49 -9.18 6.32 -2.88
CA LEU A 49 -8.24 6.50 -1.78
C LEU A 49 -6.84 6.84 -2.28
N ILE A 50 -6.35 6.17 -3.33
CA ILE A 50 -4.99 6.38 -3.84
C ILE A 50 -4.78 7.82 -4.35
N PRO A 51 -5.66 8.39 -5.20
CA PRO A 51 -5.52 9.79 -5.61
C PRO A 51 -5.60 10.77 -4.44
N LYS A 52 -6.46 10.50 -3.45
CA LYS A 52 -6.53 11.34 -2.24
C LYS A 52 -5.24 11.30 -1.43
N ILE A 53 -4.58 10.14 -1.33
CA ILE A 53 -3.28 10.01 -0.68
C ILE A 53 -2.21 10.76 -1.48
N LEU A 54 -2.20 10.64 -2.80
CA LEU A 54 -1.27 11.40 -3.67
C LEU A 54 -1.46 12.90 -3.50
N ILE A 55 -2.69 13.41 -3.58
CA ILE A 55 -2.99 14.84 -3.39
C ILE A 55 -2.55 15.32 -1.99
N ALA A 56 -2.84 14.53 -0.94
CA ALA A 56 -2.40 14.85 0.41
C ALA A 56 -0.87 14.89 0.52
N ALA A 57 -0.16 13.96 -0.13
CA ALA A 57 1.29 13.98 -0.16
C ALA A 57 1.83 15.21 -0.92
N MET A 58 1.31 15.50 -2.12
CA MET A 58 1.73 16.64 -2.95
C MET A 58 1.49 17.99 -2.25
N SER A 59 0.39 18.10 -1.49
CA SER A 59 0.12 19.30 -0.70
C SER A 59 1.23 19.61 0.31
N ARG A 60 2.10 18.64 0.66
CA ARG A 60 3.26 18.84 1.57
C ARG A 60 4.35 19.74 0.99
N GLN A 61 4.20 20.20 -0.25
CA GLN A 61 5.07 21.20 -0.87
C GLN A 61 5.30 22.44 0.01
N GLU A 62 4.28 22.87 0.78
CA GLU A 62 4.34 24.03 1.68
C GLU A 62 5.28 23.84 2.89
N ILE A 63 5.59 22.59 3.26
CA ILE A 63 6.57 22.28 4.31
C ILE A 63 7.95 22.20 3.67
N PRO A 64 9.00 22.85 4.21
CA PRO A 64 10.39 22.66 3.77
C PRO A 64 10.77 21.17 3.76
N GLU A 65 11.47 20.71 2.72
CA GLU A 65 11.76 19.28 2.49
C GLU A 65 12.43 18.61 3.71
N ASP A 66 13.40 19.28 4.33
CA ASP A 66 14.12 18.85 5.54
C ASP A 66 13.22 18.66 6.77
N LYS A 67 12.02 19.27 6.77
CA LYS A 67 11.02 19.18 7.85
C LYS A 67 9.87 18.24 7.52
N ARG A 68 9.82 17.70 6.30
CA ARG A 68 8.76 16.76 5.92
C ARG A 68 9.02 15.43 6.63
N ARG A 69 7.97 14.92 7.27
CA ARG A 69 8.02 13.61 7.89
C ARG A 69 7.81 12.52 6.84
N ASP A 70 8.66 11.48 6.88
CA ASP A 70 8.46 10.28 6.08
C ASP A 70 7.13 9.60 6.40
N PHE A 71 6.40 9.29 5.33
CA PHE A 71 5.19 8.50 5.40
C PHE A 71 5.32 7.29 4.48
N PHE A 72 5.05 6.10 5.00
CA PHE A 72 5.18 4.84 4.29
C PHE A 72 3.81 4.31 3.88
N LEU A 73 3.59 4.18 2.57
CA LEU A 73 2.39 3.60 1.98
C LEU A 73 2.69 2.16 1.57
N TYR A 74 2.05 1.22 2.24
CA TYR A 74 2.10 -0.20 1.90
C TYR A 74 0.82 -0.60 1.19
N VAL A 75 0.95 -1.19 0.00
CA VAL A 75 -0.19 -1.67 -0.80
C VAL A 75 0.01 -3.15 -1.08
N ASP A 76 -0.78 -3.96 -0.38
CA ASP A 76 -0.88 -5.39 -0.69
C ASP A 76 -1.82 -5.60 -1.88
N GLU A 77 -1.58 -6.67 -2.65
CA GLU A 77 -2.35 -7.00 -3.84
C GLU A 77 -2.50 -5.82 -4.81
N PHE A 78 -1.37 -5.14 -5.05
CA PHE A 78 -1.23 -3.89 -5.77
C PHE A 78 -1.91 -3.87 -7.15
N GLN A 79 -1.90 -4.97 -7.87
CA GLN A 79 -2.52 -5.12 -9.19
C GLN A 79 -4.01 -4.76 -9.20
N ASN A 80 -4.72 -4.89 -8.07
CA ASN A 80 -6.13 -4.50 -7.97
C ASN A 80 -6.34 -2.98 -8.00
N PHE A 81 -5.27 -2.22 -7.80
CA PHE A 81 -5.27 -0.77 -7.67
C PHE A 81 -4.29 -0.10 -8.63
N ALA A 82 -3.62 -0.87 -9.49
CA ALA A 82 -2.59 -0.42 -10.41
C ALA A 82 -3.17 0.52 -11.49
N THR A 83 -3.31 1.80 -11.14
CA THR A 83 -3.73 2.88 -12.05
C THR A 83 -2.53 3.71 -12.51
N PRO A 84 -2.69 4.53 -13.57
CA PRO A 84 -1.67 5.49 -13.98
C PRO A 84 -1.24 6.48 -12.87
N ASP A 85 -2.11 6.76 -11.88
CA ASP A 85 -1.74 7.60 -10.72
C ASP A 85 -0.59 6.99 -9.91
N PHE A 86 -0.43 5.67 -9.90
CA PHE A 86 0.71 5.03 -9.26
C PHE A 86 2.02 5.29 -9.98
N ALA A 87 2.01 5.39 -11.31
CA ALA A 87 3.20 5.80 -12.06
C ALA A 87 3.65 7.20 -11.63
N THR A 88 2.70 8.10 -11.36
CA THR A 88 2.96 9.43 -10.81
C THR A 88 3.49 9.37 -9.38
N ILE A 89 2.91 8.53 -8.52
CA ILE A 89 3.42 8.33 -7.15
C ILE A 89 4.88 7.85 -7.19
N LEU A 90 5.18 6.85 -8.03
CA LEU A 90 6.51 6.24 -8.14
C LEU A 90 7.58 7.23 -8.63
N SER A 91 7.22 8.12 -9.56
CA SER A 91 8.17 9.08 -10.12
C SER A 91 8.30 10.37 -9.30
N GLU A 92 7.22 10.86 -8.69
CA GLU A 92 7.20 12.20 -8.08
C GLU A 92 7.14 12.20 -6.56
N ALA A 93 6.60 11.17 -5.92
CA ALA A 93 6.23 11.27 -4.51
C ALA A 93 7.42 11.26 -3.53
N ARG A 94 8.61 10.89 -4.03
CA ARG A 94 9.88 10.94 -3.28
C ARG A 94 10.16 12.34 -2.74
N LYS A 95 9.98 13.41 -3.54
CA LYS A 95 10.18 14.81 -3.10
C LYS A 95 9.23 15.21 -1.97
N TYR A 96 8.10 14.51 -1.86
CA TYR A 96 7.12 14.73 -0.81
C TYR A 96 7.30 13.82 0.40
N HIS A 97 8.36 13.00 0.49
CA HIS A 97 8.54 12.03 1.58
C HIS A 97 7.36 11.05 1.69
N LEU A 98 6.84 10.61 0.54
CA LEU A 98 5.93 9.46 0.46
C LEU A 98 6.71 8.26 -0.08
N ASN A 99 6.97 7.30 0.79
CA ASN A 99 7.69 6.08 0.49
C ASN A 99 6.67 4.99 0.14
N LEU A 100 6.75 4.44 -1.08
CA LEU A 100 5.82 3.43 -1.56
C LEU A 100 6.45 2.03 -1.46
N THR A 101 5.68 1.06 -0.97
CA THR A 101 6.00 -0.36 -1.01
C THR A 101 4.78 -1.12 -1.50
N VAL A 102 4.94 -1.83 -2.61
CA VAL A 102 3.86 -2.58 -3.25
C VAL A 102 4.18 -4.06 -3.26
N ALA A 103 3.16 -4.89 -3.03
CA ALA A 103 3.25 -6.33 -3.21
C ALA A 103 2.32 -6.76 -4.35
N ASN A 104 2.84 -7.58 -5.25
CA ASN A 104 2.13 -8.07 -6.43
C ASN A 104 2.38 -9.58 -6.59
N GLN A 105 1.37 -10.33 -7.06
CA GLN A 105 1.48 -11.79 -7.19
C GLN A 105 2.27 -12.21 -8.43
N PHE A 106 1.96 -11.60 -9.58
CA PHE A 106 2.70 -11.84 -10.82
C PHE A 106 2.62 -10.65 -11.78
N ILE A 107 3.64 -10.48 -12.59
CA ILE A 107 3.85 -9.26 -13.40
C ILE A 107 2.72 -9.07 -14.42
N GLY A 108 2.21 -10.16 -14.99
CA GLY A 108 1.15 -10.14 -16.00
C GLY A 108 -0.23 -9.61 -15.55
N GLN A 109 -0.42 -9.24 -14.28
CA GLN A 109 -1.66 -8.61 -13.82
C GLN A 109 -1.68 -7.09 -14.02
N MET A 110 -0.53 -6.48 -14.32
CA MET A 110 -0.40 -5.04 -14.51
C MET A 110 -0.35 -4.74 -16.01
N ASP A 111 -0.85 -3.57 -16.38
CA ASP A 111 -0.62 -3.04 -17.73
C ASP A 111 0.86 -2.69 -17.95
N ASP A 112 1.24 -2.55 -19.21
CA ASP A 112 2.63 -2.29 -19.57
C ASP A 112 3.13 -0.91 -19.09
N GLU A 113 2.23 0.07 -18.98
CA GLU A 113 2.57 1.42 -18.52
C GLU A 113 2.97 1.41 -17.04
N VAL A 114 2.14 0.84 -16.17
CA VAL A 114 2.43 0.71 -14.75
C VAL A 114 3.62 -0.20 -14.52
N LYS A 115 3.72 -1.32 -15.26
CA LYS A 115 4.89 -2.21 -15.20
C LYS A 115 6.19 -1.44 -15.47
N ASN A 116 6.25 -0.68 -16.57
CA ASN A 116 7.43 0.09 -16.94
C ASN A 116 7.72 1.19 -15.91
N ALA A 117 6.69 1.84 -15.38
CA ALA A 117 6.85 2.84 -14.32
C ALA A 117 7.42 2.24 -13.02
N ILE A 118 7.00 1.03 -12.64
CA ILE A 118 7.54 0.33 -11.47
C ILE A 118 9.01 0.02 -11.69
N PHE A 119 9.34 -0.80 -12.70
CA PHE A 119 10.72 -1.27 -12.90
C PHE A 119 11.69 -0.14 -13.27
N GLY A 120 11.20 0.98 -13.82
CA GLY A 120 12.01 2.17 -14.08
C GLY A 120 12.32 3.04 -12.86
N ASN A 121 11.49 3.02 -11.81
CA ASN A 121 11.61 3.93 -10.67
C ASN A 121 11.93 3.26 -9.32
N VAL A 122 11.70 1.95 -9.19
CA VAL A 122 11.96 1.25 -7.93
C VAL A 122 13.46 0.98 -7.73
N GLY A 123 14.02 1.56 -6.66
CA GLY A 123 15.40 1.30 -6.27
C GLY A 123 15.60 -0.02 -5.53
N THR A 124 14.53 -0.66 -5.06
CA THR A 124 14.58 -1.93 -4.35
C THR A 124 13.56 -2.91 -4.92
N LEU A 125 14.02 -4.11 -5.24
CA LEU A 125 13.21 -5.24 -5.67
C LEU A 125 13.46 -6.40 -4.74
N ILE A 126 12.39 -7.03 -4.27
CA ILE A 126 12.43 -8.23 -3.45
C ILE A 126 11.58 -9.29 -4.13
N SER A 127 12.21 -10.33 -4.65
CA SER A 127 11.55 -11.44 -5.32
C SER A 127 11.53 -12.67 -4.41
N PHE A 128 10.33 -13.10 -4.05
CA PHE A 128 10.11 -14.47 -3.59
C PHE A 128 10.06 -15.40 -4.81
N ARG A 129 9.79 -16.68 -4.56
CA ARG A 129 9.59 -17.66 -5.64
C ARG A 129 8.54 -17.19 -6.65
N VAL A 130 8.94 -17.10 -7.91
CA VAL A 130 8.07 -16.68 -9.03
C VAL A 130 7.87 -17.81 -10.05
N GLY A 131 6.88 -17.66 -10.92
CA GLY A 131 6.65 -18.56 -12.06
C GLY A 131 7.64 -18.32 -13.20
N VAL A 132 7.67 -19.24 -14.17
CA VAL A 132 8.61 -19.22 -15.32
C VAL A 132 8.55 -17.92 -16.11
N THR A 133 7.33 -17.46 -16.45
CA THR A 133 7.14 -16.22 -17.24
C THR A 133 7.72 -14.99 -16.54
N ASP A 134 7.47 -14.88 -15.23
CA ASP A 134 7.96 -13.77 -14.42
C ASP A 134 9.46 -13.88 -14.19
N ALA A 135 9.98 -15.09 -13.94
CA ALA A 135 11.41 -15.33 -13.78
C ALA A 135 12.19 -14.90 -15.03
N SER A 136 11.65 -15.19 -16.22
CA SER A 136 12.27 -14.81 -17.49
C SER A 136 12.36 -13.29 -17.68
N TYR A 137 11.37 -12.55 -17.18
CA TYR A 137 11.39 -11.09 -17.17
C TYR A 137 12.34 -10.54 -16.09
N MET A 138 12.20 -11.04 -14.86
CA MET A 138 12.91 -10.54 -13.68
C MET A 138 14.40 -10.86 -13.69
N GLN A 139 14.85 -11.92 -14.38
CA GLN A 139 16.28 -12.27 -14.42
C GLN A 139 17.16 -11.08 -14.81
N ARG A 140 16.67 -10.20 -15.71
CA ARG A 140 17.39 -9.01 -16.18
C ARG A 140 17.75 -8.04 -15.05
N GLU A 141 16.93 -8.01 -14.00
CA GLU A 141 17.16 -7.19 -12.82
C GLU A 141 18.21 -7.77 -11.88
N TYR A 142 18.38 -9.10 -11.91
CA TYR A 142 19.24 -9.85 -10.99
C TYR A 142 20.57 -10.32 -11.60
N GLN A 143 20.76 -10.12 -12.90
CA GLN A 143 22.02 -10.43 -13.57
C GLN A 143 23.18 -9.60 -13.03
N PRO A 144 24.41 -10.16 -12.99
CA PRO A 144 24.77 -11.52 -13.40
C PRO A 144 24.62 -12.57 -12.28
N VAL A 145 24.12 -12.18 -11.09
CA VAL A 145 24.20 -13.02 -9.88
C VAL A 145 23.19 -14.16 -9.89
N PHE A 146 21.93 -13.87 -10.28
CA PHE A 146 20.88 -14.88 -10.35
C PHE A 146 20.28 -14.97 -11.75
N GLY A 147 20.00 -16.20 -12.17
CA GLY A 147 19.30 -16.53 -13.41
C GLY A 147 17.84 -16.90 -13.19
N GLU A 148 17.18 -17.25 -14.29
CA GLU A 148 15.78 -17.68 -14.30
C GLU A 148 15.53 -18.90 -13.39
N THR A 149 16.40 -19.91 -13.47
CA THR A 149 16.31 -21.13 -12.66
C THR A 149 16.41 -20.84 -11.16
N ASP A 150 17.21 -19.86 -10.75
CA ASP A 150 17.36 -19.49 -9.35
C ASP A 150 16.06 -18.88 -8.80
N LEU A 151 15.42 -18.01 -9.59
CA LEU A 151 14.17 -17.33 -9.23
C LEU A 151 12.97 -18.29 -9.08
N ILE A 152 12.94 -19.35 -9.89
CA ILE A 152 11.87 -20.37 -9.85
C ILE A 152 12.04 -21.31 -8.63
N ASN A 153 13.28 -21.51 -8.18
CA ASN A 153 13.62 -22.48 -7.13
C ASN A 153 13.84 -21.84 -5.75
N ILE A 154 13.55 -20.55 -5.58
CA ILE A 154 13.66 -19.90 -4.25
C ILE A 154 12.86 -20.68 -3.22
N GLU A 155 13.52 -21.00 -2.11
CA GLU A 155 12.90 -21.73 -1.00
C GLU A 155 11.87 -20.88 -0.26
N ARG A 156 10.98 -21.56 0.47
CA ARG A 156 10.02 -20.87 1.32
C ARG A 156 10.76 -19.98 2.31
N PHE A 157 10.23 -18.77 2.51
CA PHE A 157 10.80 -17.74 3.39
C PHE A 157 12.19 -17.25 2.99
N HIS A 158 12.64 -17.53 1.76
CA HIS A 158 13.79 -16.88 1.17
C HIS A 158 13.35 -15.92 0.07
N ALA A 159 14.18 -14.92 -0.22
CA ALA A 159 13.98 -14.00 -1.32
C ALA A 159 15.33 -13.59 -1.92
N TYR A 160 15.32 -13.15 -3.17
CA TYR A 160 16.42 -12.38 -3.74
C TYR A 160 16.10 -10.90 -3.67
N MET A 161 17.10 -10.12 -3.31
CA MET A 161 16.97 -8.68 -3.14
C MET A 161 17.99 -7.97 -4.02
N LYS A 162 17.49 -7.00 -4.79
CA LYS A 162 18.28 -5.96 -5.45
C LYS A 162 17.95 -4.66 -4.75
N THR A 163 18.96 -3.89 -4.35
CA THR A 163 18.75 -2.63 -3.65
C THR A 163 19.91 -1.66 -3.90
N ILE A 164 19.81 -0.47 -3.31
CA ILE A 164 20.77 0.61 -3.39
C ILE A 164 21.19 0.94 -1.96
N VAL A 165 22.50 1.04 -1.71
CA VAL A 165 23.08 1.43 -0.43
C VAL A 165 23.93 2.67 -0.70
N ASP A 166 23.73 3.74 0.08
CA ASP A 166 24.44 5.02 -0.10
C ASP A 166 24.39 5.59 -1.53
N ASN A 167 23.23 5.42 -2.19
CA ASN A 167 22.99 5.76 -3.61
C ASN A 167 23.82 4.96 -4.64
N GLU A 168 24.47 3.87 -4.23
CA GLU A 168 25.15 2.95 -5.13
C GLU A 168 24.39 1.60 -5.25
N PRO A 169 24.18 1.08 -6.48
CA PRO A 169 23.63 -0.25 -6.66
C PRO A 169 24.57 -1.30 -6.10
N VAL A 170 24.04 -2.23 -5.29
CA VAL A 170 24.81 -3.37 -4.79
C VAL A 170 24.48 -4.63 -5.60
N PRO A 171 25.44 -5.58 -5.74
CA PRO A 171 25.15 -6.87 -6.33
C PRO A 171 23.95 -7.53 -5.62
N PRO A 172 22.99 -8.11 -6.36
CA PRO A 172 21.87 -8.78 -5.72
C PRO A 172 22.32 -9.92 -4.79
N PHE A 173 21.55 -10.15 -3.73
CA PHE A 173 21.87 -11.16 -2.72
C PHE A 173 20.62 -11.88 -2.22
N SER A 174 20.81 -13.04 -1.59
CA SER A 174 19.73 -13.80 -0.96
C SER A 174 19.46 -13.30 0.47
N VAL A 175 18.19 -13.34 0.86
CA VAL A 175 17.72 -12.92 2.18
C VAL A 175 16.90 -14.04 2.79
N ASP A 176 17.26 -14.44 4.01
CA ASP A 176 16.42 -15.29 4.85
C ASP A 176 15.38 -14.43 5.58
N MET A 177 14.12 -14.64 5.23
CA MET A 177 12.94 -13.97 5.80
C MET A 177 12.25 -14.83 6.85
N THR A 178 12.87 -15.94 7.27
CA THR A 178 12.35 -16.81 8.33
C THR A 178 12.19 -16.01 9.62
N LYS A 179 10.99 -16.06 10.20
CA LYS A 179 10.68 -15.41 11.48
C LYS A 179 10.02 -16.39 12.42
N ASP A 180 10.44 -16.36 13.68
CA ASP A 180 9.72 -17.07 14.74
C ASP A 180 8.44 -16.29 15.10
N ILE A 181 7.34 -16.71 14.48
CA ILE A 181 6.01 -16.13 14.70
C ILE A 181 5.58 -16.27 16.17
N LYS A 182 6.05 -17.28 16.91
CA LYS A 182 5.71 -17.45 18.32
C LYS A 182 6.34 -16.35 19.16
N ILE A 183 7.61 -16.03 18.93
CA ILE A 183 8.30 -14.92 19.61
C ILE A 183 7.59 -13.60 19.29
N PHE A 184 7.26 -13.37 18.01
CA PHE A 184 6.56 -12.16 17.61
C PHE A 184 5.19 -12.02 18.29
N LYS A 185 4.43 -13.13 18.38
CA LYS A 185 3.13 -13.17 19.06
C LYS A 185 3.23 -13.07 20.58
N ALA A 186 4.33 -13.51 21.19
CA ALA A 186 4.52 -13.42 22.64
C ALA A 186 4.56 -11.96 23.13
N GLY A 187 5.00 -11.03 22.28
CA GLY A 187 4.95 -9.59 22.56
C GLY A 187 3.58 -8.93 22.31
N ALA A 188 2.61 -9.65 21.75
CA ALA A 188 1.31 -9.09 21.42
C ALA A 188 0.42 -8.96 22.67
N ASN A 189 -0.20 -7.80 22.84
CA ASN A 189 -1.17 -7.56 23.91
C ASN A 189 -2.55 -7.31 23.31
N GLU A 190 -3.39 -8.35 23.30
CA GLU A 190 -4.74 -8.29 22.74
C GLU A 190 -5.62 -7.26 23.44
N LYS A 191 -5.45 -7.06 24.75
CA LYS A 191 -6.24 -6.08 25.51
C LYS A 191 -5.92 -4.66 25.05
N ILE A 192 -4.62 -4.34 24.87
CA ILE A 192 -4.19 -3.04 24.33
C ILE A 192 -4.70 -2.86 22.90
N ALA A 193 -4.59 -3.89 22.06
CA ALA A 193 -5.08 -3.82 20.68
C ALA A 193 -6.59 -3.51 20.64
N GLN A 194 -7.40 -4.19 21.45
CA GLN A 194 -8.84 -3.91 21.53
C GLN A 194 -9.13 -2.50 22.07
N ALA A 195 -8.40 -2.05 23.08
CA ALA A 195 -8.55 -0.69 23.61
C ALA A 195 -8.24 0.38 22.54
N ILE A 196 -7.17 0.19 21.76
CA ILE A 196 -6.81 1.08 20.64
C ILE A 196 -7.90 1.09 19.58
N ILE A 197 -8.44 -0.07 19.20
CA ILE A 197 -9.53 -0.18 18.23
C ILE A 197 -10.78 0.56 18.73
N GLN A 198 -11.14 0.41 20.00
CA GLN A 198 -12.30 1.09 20.60
C GLN A 198 -12.09 2.61 20.65
N LEU A 199 -10.93 3.08 21.10
CA LEU A 199 -10.58 4.50 21.10
C LEU A 199 -10.64 5.10 19.69
N SER A 200 -10.11 4.39 18.69
CA SER A 200 -10.18 4.83 17.29
C SER A 200 -11.63 4.95 16.81
N ARG A 201 -12.48 3.97 17.12
CA ARG A 201 -13.92 3.99 16.78
C ARG A 201 -14.66 5.14 17.47
N LEU A 202 -14.34 5.45 18.72
CA LEU A 202 -14.97 6.56 19.46
C LEU A 202 -14.52 7.93 18.93
N LYS A 203 -13.25 8.04 18.51
CA LYS A 203 -12.66 9.30 18.05
C LYS A 203 -13.01 9.64 16.59
N TYR A 204 -13.02 8.64 15.71
CA TYR A 204 -13.19 8.83 14.27
C TYR A 204 -14.43 8.14 13.68
N GLY A 205 -15.02 7.18 14.40
CA GLY A 205 -16.22 6.49 13.94
C GLY A 205 -17.49 7.29 14.21
N ARG A 206 -18.53 7.00 13.43
CA ARG A 206 -19.88 7.54 13.64
C ARG A 206 -20.88 6.38 13.74
N PRO A 207 -21.90 6.46 14.62
CA PRO A 207 -22.99 5.50 14.63
C PRO A 207 -23.65 5.41 13.26
N ARG A 208 -23.89 4.19 12.79
CA ARG A 208 -24.42 3.92 11.45
C ARG A 208 -25.80 4.54 11.25
N GLU A 209 -26.63 4.50 12.29
CA GLU A 209 -28.00 4.99 12.28
C GLU A 209 -28.05 6.50 12.00
N LEU A 210 -27.11 7.25 12.56
CA LEU A 210 -26.99 8.70 12.33
C LEU A 210 -26.56 9.01 10.90
N VAL A 211 -25.57 8.27 10.38
CA VAL A 211 -25.11 8.41 8.99
C VAL A 211 -26.24 8.13 8.01
N GLU A 212 -26.99 7.05 8.22
CA GLU A 212 -28.13 6.70 7.34
C GLU A 212 -29.25 7.74 7.40
N ALA A 213 -29.54 8.29 8.59
CA ALA A 213 -30.53 9.37 8.75
C ALA A 213 -30.13 10.65 7.99
N GLU A 214 -28.89 11.09 8.12
CA GLU A 214 -28.36 12.28 7.43
C GLU A 214 -28.36 12.13 5.90
N ILE A 215 -27.98 10.94 5.40
CA ILE A 215 -28.00 10.67 3.97
C ILE A 215 -29.44 10.67 3.44
N ASN A 216 -30.39 10.10 4.18
CA ASN A 216 -31.80 10.09 3.78
C ASN A 216 -32.45 11.47 3.83
N GLN A 217 -32.09 12.30 4.82
CA GLN A 217 -32.57 13.68 4.90
C GLN A 217 -32.11 14.50 3.69
N ARG A 218 -30.84 14.38 3.29
CA ARG A 218 -30.30 15.06 2.10
C ARG A 218 -30.87 14.54 0.79
N ALA A 219 -31.15 13.24 0.69
CA ALA A 219 -31.73 12.66 -0.53
C ALA A 219 -33.20 13.04 -0.78
N ARG A 220 -33.87 13.66 0.21
CA ARG A 220 -35.25 14.17 0.11
C ARG A 220 -35.31 15.67 -0.25
N LEU A 221 -34.16 16.35 -0.26
CA LEU A 221 -33.99 17.72 -0.75
C LEU A 221 -33.57 17.65 -2.22
#